data_AF-A0A0F9LS67-F1
#
_entry.id   AF-A0A0F9LS67-F1
#
_cell.length_a   1.000
_cell.length_b   1.000
_cell.length_c   1.000
_cell.angle_alpha   90.00
_cell.angle_beta   90.00
_cell.angle_gamma   90.00
#
_symmetry.space_group_name_H-M   'P 1'
#
loop_
_entity.id
_entity.type
_entity.pdbx_description
1 polymer ?
#
loop_
_entity_poly.entity_id
_entity_poly.type
_entity_poly.pdbx_seq_one_letter_code
_entity_poly.pdbx_strand_id
1 'polypeptide(L)'
;MQLLNNGIKADLQKYRDKRFDAERRELHALRNWVNSLQKLVKDGFDFSLSLKVTKNPPNVKLEHGSSSKCAKLTFKVIDLLKVSAPEQFFLELQDLINGLAGIGNSELNLSNALLKVMPKKRFTEKGMLRVKKELLKKLKTFFLEHRKPIDDESIKFHHNSQVIFFQPENVTPKRKERLTSFLTFHPELKTYREMTLLVGEISRLSLDEINGHQIRDLAESSIYSKKLNAAIRTIKRHEDDILRFVEFFKQNPELSKAQRSNMEFHNKKFKEPFESGNNLLKKERVLGRLNTQLSGKVEWFLDNE
;
A
#
# COMPACT_ATOMS: atom_id res chain seq x y z
N MET A 1 19.52 7.74 5.28
CA MET A 1 18.25 7.24 5.86
C MET A 1 17.00 7.60 5.06
N GLN A 2 16.64 8.88 4.88
CA GLN A 2 15.38 9.28 4.23
C GLN A 2 15.22 8.72 2.80
N LEU A 3 16.28 8.78 1.99
CA LEU A 3 16.29 8.22 0.62
C LEU A 3 15.97 6.72 0.62
N LEU A 4 16.65 5.95 1.47
CA LEU A 4 16.41 4.50 1.62
C LEU A 4 14.96 4.22 2.07
N ASN A 5 14.50 4.91 3.11
CA ASN A 5 13.13 4.73 3.62
C ASN A 5 12.08 5.03 2.54
N ASN A 6 12.30 6.04 1.70
CA ASN A 6 11.41 6.36 0.58
C ASN A 6 11.45 5.30 -0.53
N GLY A 7 12.59 4.65 -0.75
CA GLY A 7 12.72 3.48 -1.61
C GLY A 7 11.94 2.29 -1.07
N ILE A 8 12.18 1.92 0.19
CA ILE A 8 11.48 0.81 0.87
C ILE A 8 9.96 1.05 0.91
N LYS A 9 9.50 2.27 1.17
CA LYS A 9 8.07 2.61 1.13
C LYS A 9 7.44 2.33 -0.23
N ALA A 10 8.16 2.58 -1.33
CA ALA A 10 7.67 2.26 -2.66
C ALA A 10 7.56 0.74 -2.89
N ASP A 11 8.52 -0.03 -2.39
CA ASP A 11 8.49 -1.49 -2.45
C ASP A 11 7.37 -2.08 -1.58
N LEU A 12 7.15 -1.55 -0.38
CA LEU A 12 6.02 -1.93 0.48
C LEU A 12 4.67 -1.60 -0.17
N GLN A 13 4.57 -0.49 -0.89
CA GLN A 13 3.36 -0.16 -1.65
C GLN A 13 3.15 -1.15 -2.81
N LYS A 14 4.21 -1.45 -3.59
CA LYS A 14 4.16 -2.46 -4.66
C LYS A 14 3.79 -3.84 -4.12
N TYR A 15 4.31 -4.20 -2.96
CA TYR A 15 3.96 -5.43 -2.25
C TYR A 15 2.47 -5.47 -1.91
N ARG A 16 1.96 -4.42 -1.27
CA ARG A 16 0.53 -4.29 -0.92
C ARG A 16 -0.36 -4.38 -2.16
N ASP A 17 0.05 -3.72 -3.23
CA ASP A 17 -0.68 -3.72 -4.50
C ASP A 17 -0.79 -5.13 -5.09
N LYS A 18 0.33 -5.87 -5.12
CA LYS A 18 0.37 -7.24 -5.63
C LYS A 18 -0.39 -8.21 -4.72
N ARG A 19 -0.23 -8.07 -3.40
CA ARG A 19 -0.75 -9.03 -2.42
C ARG A 19 -2.24 -8.86 -2.14
N PHE A 20 -2.74 -7.63 -2.19
CA PHE A 20 -4.11 -7.31 -1.77
C PHE A 20 -4.87 -6.49 -2.81
N ASP A 21 -4.33 -5.33 -3.21
CA ASP A 21 -5.16 -4.34 -3.90
C ASP A 21 -5.55 -4.76 -5.32
N ALA A 22 -4.74 -5.56 -6.00
CA ALA A 22 -5.08 -6.15 -7.29
C ALA A 22 -6.32 -7.06 -7.20
N GLU A 23 -6.33 -8.02 -6.27
CA GLU A 23 -7.46 -8.92 -6.06
C GLU A 23 -8.71 -8.16 -5.55
N ARG A 24 -8.52 -7.17 -4.67
CA ARG A 24 -9.62 -6.29 -4.21
C ARG A 24 -10.29 -5.55 -5.37
N ARG A 25 -9.52 -5.03 -6.32
CA ARG A 25 -10.03 -4.34 -7.52
C ARG A 25 -10.82 -5.28 -8.41
N GLU A 26 -10.38 -6.53 -8.57
CA GLU A 26 -11.10 -7.55 -9.34
C GLU A 26 -12.44 -7.93 -8.70
N LEU A 27 -12.48 -8.21 -7.39
CA LEU A 27 -13.72 -8.47 -6.67
C LEU A 27 -14.70 -7.29 -6.76
N HIS A 28 -14.18 -6.07 -6.69
CA HIS A 28 -14.98 -4.86 -6.89
C HIS A 28 -15.52 -4.76 -8.33
N ALA A 29 -14.71 -5.08 -9.33
CA ALA A 29 -15.13 -5.08 -10.74
C ALA A 29 -16.24 -6.12 -10.99
N LEU A 30 -16.10 -7.34 -10.47
CA LEU A 30 -17.14 -8.37 -10.55
C LEU A 30 -18.46 -7.90 -9.91
N ARG A 31 -18.38 -7.31 -8.72
CA ARG A 31 -19.56 -6.76 -8.03
C ARG A 31 -20.21 -5.62 -8.82
N ASN A 32 -19.43 -4.75 -9.43
CA ASN A 32 -19.94 -3.67 -10.26
C ASN A 32 -20.60 -4.18 -11.53
N TRP A 33 -20.04 -5.21 -12.16
CA TRP A 33 -20.67 -5.88 -13.30
C TRP A 33 -22.05 -6.43 -12.93
N VAL A 34 -22.17 -7.11 -11.78
CA VAL A 34 -23.48 -7.58 -11.28
C VAL A 34 -24.42 -6.42 -10.95
N ASN A 35 -23.92 -5.30 -10.40
CA ASN A 35 -24.73 -4.11 -10.15
C ASN A 35 -25.30 -3.53 -11.45
N SER A 36 -24.49 -3.44 -12.52
CA SER A 36 -24.93 -2.97 -13.83
C SER A 36 -26.04 -3.86 -14.38
N LEU A 37 -25.87 -5.19 -14.32
CA LEU A 37 -26.90 -6.15 -14.75
C LEU A 37 -28.20 -5.98 -13.95
N GLN A 38 -28.10 -5.84 -12.62
CA GLN A 38 -29.27 -5.61 -11.78
C GLN A 38 -29.99 -4.29 -12.07
N LYS A 39 -29.25 -3.25 -12.45
CA LYS A 39 -29.84 -1.95 -12.79
C LYS A 39 -30.69 -2.08 -14.05
N LEU A 40 -30.16 -2.67 -15.12
CA LEU A 40 -30.92 -2.92 -16.35
C LEU A 40 -32.20 -3.73 -16.10
N VAL A 41 -32.11 -4.80 -15.31
CA VAL A 41 -33.27 -5.63 -14.96
C VAL A 41 -34.31 -4.88 -14.12
N LYS A 42 -33.89 -3.89 -13.32
CA LYS A 42 -34.82 -3.00 -12.59
C LYS A 42 -35.47 -1.98 -13.52
N ASP A 43 -34.75 -1.52 -14.53
CA ASP A 43 -35.21 -0.56 -15.53
C ASP A 43 -36.14 -1.21 -16.58
N GLY A 44 -36.58 -2.45 -16.36
CA GLY A 44 -37.59 -3.14 -17.18
C GLY A 44 -37.02 -4.02 -18.29
N PHE A 45 -35.70 -4.08 -18.45
CA PHE A 45 -35.06 -4.97 -19.43
C PHE A 45 -35.21 -6.43 -19.00
N ASP A 46 -35.48 -7.32 -19.94
CA ASP A 46 -35.38 -8.75 -19.68
C ASP A 46 -33.92 -9.17 -19.41
N PHE A 47 -33.72 -10.37 -18.86
CA PHE A 47 -32.39 -10.87 -18.51
C PHE A 47 -31.49 -11.13 -19.72
N SER A 48 -32.05 -11.54 -20.86
CA SER A 48 -31.28 -11.84 -22.07
C SER A 48 -30.68 -10.57 -22.66
N LEU A 49 -31.50 -9.53 -22.80
CA LEU A 49 -31.09 -8.22 -23.26
C LEU A 49 -30.14 -7.55 -22.27
N SER A 50 -30.41 -7.67 -20.97
CA SER A 50 -29.53 -7.12 -19.93
C SER A 50 -28.13 -7.76 -19.97
N LEU A 51 -28.03 -9.07 -20.20
CA LEU A 51 -26.75 -9.77 -20.35
C LEU A 51 -26.00 -9.32 -21.62
N LYS A 52 -26.70 -9.13 -22.74
CA LYS A 52 -26.09 -8.61 -23.98
C LYS A 52 -25.51 -7.20 -23.79
N VAL A 53 -26.25 -6.31 -23.12
CA VAL A 53 -25.82 -4.92 -22.87
C VAL A 53 -24.67 -4.85 -21.87
N THR A 54 -24.72 -5.65 -20.80
CA THR A 54 -23.67 -5.65 -19.75
C THR A 54 -22.36 -6.28 -20.25
N LYS A 55 -22.40 -7.02 -21.38
CA LYS A 55 -21.26 -7.75 -21.95
C LYS A 55 -20.71 -8.80 -20.97
N ASN A 56 -19.56 -9.36 -21.30
CA ASN A 56 -18.90 -10.38 -20.49
C ASN A 56 -18.41 -9.83 -19.13
N PRO A 57 -18.38 -10.65 -18.08
CA PRO A 57 -17.72 -10.31 -16.83
C PRO A 57 -16.26 -9.88 -17.02
N PRO A 58 -15.73 -9.03 -16.12
CA PRO A 58 -14.32 -8.66 -16.17
C PRO A 58 -13.42 -9.89 -16.03
N ASN A 59 -12.29 -9.87 -16.75
CA ASN A 59 -11.29 -10.91 -16.62
C ASN A 59 -10.64 -10.87 -15.23
N VAL A 60 -10.37 -12.03 -14.66
CA VAL A 60 -9.72 -12.17 -13.36
C VAL A 60 -8.49 -13.06 -13.48
N LYS A 61 -7.50 -12.77 -12.65
CA LYS A 61 -6.27 -13.55 -12.59
C LYS A 61 -6.48 -14.87 -11.85
N LEU A 62 -5.87 -15.94 -12.36
CA LEU A 62 -6.00 -17.28 -11.76
C LEU A 62 -5.28 -17.37 -10.40
N GLU A 63 -4.20 -16.60 -10.22
CA GLU A 63 -3.46 -16.52 -8.97
C GLU A 63 -4.25 -15.86 -7.82
N HIS A 64 -5.32 -15.12 -8.13
CA HIS A 64 -6.19 -14.49 -7.14
C HIS A 64 -7.31 -15.45 -6.73
N GLY A 65 -7.07 -16.18 -5.64
CA GLY A 65 -7.92 -17.31 -5.24
C GLY A 65 -9.38 -16.95 -4.97
N SER A 66 -9.66 -15.81 -4.33
CA SER A 66 -11.02 -15.35 -4.05
C SER A 66 -11.71 -14.81 -5.29
N SER A 67 -11.01 -13.98 -6.09
CA SER A 67 -11.54 -13.50 -7.38
C SER A 67 -11.87 -14.64 -8.33
N SER A 68 -10.97 -15.62 -8.45
CA SER A 68 -11.14 -16.79 -9.32
C SER A 68 -12.36 -17.62 -8.92
N LYS A 69 -12.56 -17.87 -7.62
CA LYS A 69 -13.78 -18.51 -7.10
C LYS A 69 -15.04 -17.73 -7.46
N CYS A 70 -15.03 -16.42 -7.22
CA CYS A 70 -16.16 -15.54 -7.52
C CYS A 70 -16.48 -15.51 -9.01
N ALA A 71 -15.47 -15.46 -9.89
CA ALA A 71 -15.65 -15.48 -11.33
C ALA A 71 -16.25 -16.80 -11.80
N LYS A 72 -15.75 -17.96 -11.32
CA LYS A 72 -16.32 -19.28 -11.64
C LYS A 72 -17.80 -19.37 -11.29
N LEU A 73 -18.18 -18.91 -10.09
CA LEU A 73 -19.58 -18.85 -9.70
C LEU A 73 -20.39 -17.89 -10.58
N THR A 74 -19.81 -16.73 -10.93
CA THR A 74 -20.45 -15.75 -11.81
C THR A 74 -20.80 -16.35 -13.17
N PHE A 75 -19.89 -17.13 -13.77
CA PHE A 75 -20.17 -17.79 -15.05
C PHE A 75 -21.32 -18.80 -14.93
N LYS A 76 -21.32 -19.65 -13.89
CA LYS A 76 -22.45 -20.57 -13.63
C LYS A 76 -23.78 -19.83 -13.47
N VAL A 77 -23.77 -18.71 -12.74
CA VAL A 77 -24.96 -17.87 -12.56
C VAL A 77 -25.41 -17.27 -13.89
N ILE A 78 -24.48 -16.81 -14.74
CA ILE A 78 -24.83 -16.26 -16.06
C ILE A 78 -25.54 -17.30 -16.92
N ASP A 79 -25.04 -18.53 -16.96
CA ASP A 79 -25.66 -19.60 -17.74
C ASP A 79 -27.07 -19.91 -17.22
N LEU A 80 -27.23 -19.99 -15.90
CA LEU A 80 -28.52 -20.14 -15.26
C LEU A 80 -29.49 -18.96 -15.57
N LEU A 81 -28.98 -17.73 -15.68
CA LEU A 81 -29.81 -16.56 -16.01
C LEU A 81 -30.33 -16.58 -17.45
N LYS A 82 -29.68 -17.30 -18.37
CA LYS A 82 -30.13 -17.45 -19.77
C LYS A 82 -31.30 -18.42 -19.91
N VAL A 83 -31.52 -19.32 -18.96
CA VAL A 83 -32.60 -20.31 -19.01
C VAL A 83 -33.96 -19.62 -18.98
N SER A 84 -34.78 -19.82 -20.00
CA SER A 84 -36.12 -19.21 -20.13
C SER A 84 -37.24 -20.09 -19.55
N ALA A 85 -37.06 -21.41 -19.56
CA ALA A 85 -38.05 -22.36 -19.07
C ALA A 85 -37.99 -22.46 -17.52
N PRO A 86 -39.11 -22.22 -16.79
CA PRO A 86 -39.10 -22.24 -15.33
C PRO A 86 -38.64 -23.56 -14.72
N GLU A 87 -39.13 -24.70 -15.22
CA GLU A 87 -38.78 -26.02 -14.70
C GLU A 87 -37.28 -26.29 -14.83
N GLN A 88 -36.73 -26.07 -16.03
CA GLN A 88 -35.30 -26.19 -16.29
C GLN A 88 -34.47 -25.26 -15.39
N PHE A 89 -34.90 -24.01 -15.22
CA PHE A 89 -34.21 -23.05 -14.36
C PHE A 89 -34.14 -23.54 -12.91
N PHE A 90 -35.24 -24.04 -12.35
CA PHE A 90 -35.25 -24.49 -10.96
C PHE A 90 -34.49 -25.80 -10.75
N LEU A 91 -34.43 -26.69 -11.75
CA LEU A 91 -33.57 -27.87 -11.74
C LEU A 91 -32.09 -27.46 -11.73
N GLU A 92 -31.65 -26.63 -12.66
CA GLU A 92 -30.25 -26.17 -12.72
C GLU A 92 -29.84 -25.34 -11.50
N LEU A 93 -30.78 -24.55 -10.94
CA LEU A 93 -30.54 -23.84 -9.68
C LEU A 93 -30.37 -24.82 -8.51
N GLN A 94 -31.15 -25.89 -8.45
CA GLN A 94 -30.99 -26.92 -7.42
C GLN A 94 -29.62 -27.61 -7.53
N ASP A 95 -29.16 -27.91 -8.75
CA ASP A 95 -27.83 -28.46 -8.98
C ASP A 95 -26.72 -27.50 -8.56
N LEU A 96 -26.87 -26.21 -8.86
CA LEU A 96 -25.95 -25.17 -8.39
C LEU A 96 -25.90 -25.12 -6.85
N ILE A 97 -27.07 -25.16 -6.18
CA ILE A 97 -27.19 -25.15 -4.72
C ILE A 97 -26.51 -26.37 -4.10
N ASN A 98 -26.75 -27.56 -4.65
CA ASN A 98 -26.16 -28.81 -4.19
C ASN A 98 -24.64 -28.77 -4.34
N GLY A 99 -24.13 -28.24 -5.46
CA GLY A 99 -22.70 -28.07 -5.70
C GLY A 99 -22.02 -27.08 -4.74
N LEU A 100 -22.77 -26.18 -4.09
CA LEU A 100 -22.24 -25.23 -3.10
C LEU A 100 -22.25 -25.78 -1.67
N ALA A 101 -23.09 -26.79 -1.36
CA ALA A 101 -23.35 -27.25 0.00
C ALA A 101 -22.17 -27.96 0.70
N GLY A 102 -21.08 -28.26 -0.02
CA GLY A 102 -19.90 -28.95 0.51
C GLY A 102 -18.60 -28.15 0.49
N ILE A 103 -18.62 -26.87 0.12
CA ILE A 103 -17.40 -26.13 -0.26
C ILE A 103 -17.18 -24.92 0.68
N GLY A 104 -16.80 -25.13 1.94
CA GLY A 104 -16.46 -24.02 2.84
C GLY A 104 -17.64 -23.13 3.29
N ASN A 105 -17.35 -22.16 4.17
CA ASN A 105 -18.40 -21.44 4.91
C ASN A 105 -19.21 -20.45 4.05
N SER A 106 -18.57 -19.70 3.14
CA SER A 106 -19.26 -18.69 2.32
C SER A 106 -20.17 -19.32 1.27
N GLU A 107 -19.73 -20.42 0.64
CA GLU A 107 -20.51 -21.16 -0.33
C GLU A 107 -21.69 -21.86 0.36
N LEU A 108 -21.50 -22.42 1.56
CA LEU A 108 -22.59 -22.96 2.38
C LEU A 108 -23.62 -21.88 2.76
N ASN A 109 -23.16 -20.70 3.16
CA ASN A 109 -24.04 -19.56 3.45
C ASN A 109 -24.85 -19.14 2.22
N LEU A 110 -24.23 -19.09 1.05
CA LEU A 110 -24.91 -18.80 -0.22
C LEU A 110 -25.94 -19.89 -0.55
N SER A 111 -25.57 -21.17 -0.45
CA SER A 111 -26.46 -22.31 -0.67
C SER A 111 -27.72 -22.23 0.21
N ASN A 112 -27.52 -22.05 1.52
CA ASN A 112 -28.59 -21.86 2.49
C ASN A 112 -29.46 -20.63 2.18
N ALA A 113 -28.83 -19.53 1.74
CA ALA A 113 -29.56 -18.32 1.38
C ALA A 113 -30.41 -18.51 0.11
N LEU A 114 -29.96 -19.28 -0.87
CA LEU A 114 -30.67 -19.58 -2.11
C LEU A 114 -31.83 -20.56 -1.88
N LEU A 115 -31.62 -21.61 -1.07
CA LEU A 115 -32.68 -22.54 -0.66
C LEU A 115 -33.88 -21.82 -0.04
N LYS A 116 -33.64 -20.79 0.77
CA LYS A 116 -34.71 -19.98 1.40
C LYS A 116 -35.56 -19.20 0.38
N VAL A 117 -35.04 -18.95 -0.82
CA VAL A 117 -35.75 -18.20 -1.86
C VAL A 117 -36.49 -19.12 -2.83
N MET A 118 -36.24 -20.44 -2.77
CA MET A 118 -36.89 -21.42 -3.64
C MET A 118 -38.41 -21.44 -3.41
N PRO A 119 -39.22 -21.51 -4.47
CA PRO A 119 -40.67 -21.66 -4.35
C PRO A 119 -41.02 -23.05 -3.79
N LYS A 120 -41.91 -23.10 -2.79
CA LYS A 120 -42.28 -24.35 -2.10
C LYS A 120 -43.37 -25.19 -2.80
N LYS A 121 -44.11 -24.61 -3.75
CA LYS A 121 -45.34 -25.23 -4.31
C LYS A 121 -45.28 -25.45 -5.82
N ARG A 122 -45.00 -24.41 -6.60
CA ARG A 122 -45.00 -24.47 -8.08
C ARG A 122 -43.90 -23.61 -8.69
N PHE A 123 -43.30 -24.12 -9.76
CA PHE A 123 -42.36 -23.41 -10.61
C PHE A 123 -43.14 -22.58 -11.62
N THR A 124 -43.04 -21.26 -11.50
CA THR A 124 -43.77 -20.30 -12.35
C THR A 124 -42.80 -19.29 -12.93
N GLU A 125 -43.13 -18.67 -14.06
CA GLU A 125 -42.31 -17.62 -14.68
C GLU A 125 -42.08 -16.44 -13.72
N LYS A 126 -43.15 -15.96 -13.06
CA LYS A 126 -43.05 -14.89 -12.05
C LYS A 126 -42.13 -15.30 -10.89
N GLY A 127 -42.21 -16.57 -10.47
CA GLY A 127 -41.30 -17.14 -9.47
C GLY A 127 -39.85 -17.16 -9.93
N MET A 128 -39.58 -17.62 -11.14
CA MET A 128 -38.26 -17.64 -11.77
C MET A 128 -37.66 -16.23 -11.79
N LEU A 129 -38.40 -15.23 -12.31
CA LEU A 129 -37.91 -13.85 -12.39
C LEU A 129 -37.59 -13.27 -11.01
N ARG A 130 -38.41 -13.56 -10.00
CA ARG A 130 -38.14 -13.16 -8.61
C ARG A 130 -36.84 -13.79 -8.11
N VAL A 131 -36.66 -15.09 -8.32
CA VAL A 131 -35.48 -15.82 -7.84
C VAL A 131 -34.23 -15.39 -8.58
N LYS A 132 -34.27 -15.13 -9.89
CA LYS A 132 -33.14 -14.54 -10.64
C LYS A 132 -32.70 -13.19 -10.07
N LYS A 133 -33.65 -12.32 -9.72
CA LYS A 133 -33.35 -11.03 -9.06
C LYS A 133 -32.68 -11.22 -7.70
N GLU A 134 -33.18 -12.16 -6.90
CA GLU A 134 -32.57 -12.49 -5.60
C GLU A 134 -31.20 -13.15 -5.73
N LEU A 135 -31.01 -14.05 -6.70
CA LEU A 135 -29.72 -14.68 -7.00
C LEU A 135 -28.63 -13.63 -7.24
N LEU A 136 -28.92 -12.62 -8.07
CA LEU A 136 -27.99 -11.51 -8.28
C LEU A 136 -27.69 -10.74 -6.97
N LYS A 137 -28.66 -10.58 -6.07
CA LYS A 137 -28.43 -9.90 -4.78
C LYS A 137 -27.51 -10.74 -3.90
N LYS A 138 -27.75 -12.04 -3.80
CA LYS A 138 -26.95 -12.97 -3.00
C LYS A 138 -25.54 -13.11 -3.57
N LEU A 139 -25.37 -13.12 -4.88
CA LEU A 139 -24.06 -13.12 -5.54
C LEU A 139 -23.20 -11.91 -5.16
N LYS A 140 -23.80 -10.72 -5.05
CA LYS A 140 -23.06 -9.53 -4.57
C LYS A 140 -22.63 -9.64 -3.11
N THR A 141 -23.48 -10.22 -2.26
CA THR A 141 -23.12 -10.49 -0.86
C THR A 141 -21.96 -11.46 -0.78
N PHE A 142 -21.98 -12.52 -1.59
CA PHE A 142 -20.89 -13.49 -1.68
C PHE A 142 -19.55 -12.82 -2.02
N PHE A 143 -19.53 -11.90 -3.00
CA PHE A 143 -18.30 -11.14 -3.31
C PHE A 143 -17.81 -10.27 -2.15
N LEU A 144 -18.72 -9.69 -1.37
CA LEU A 144 -18.36 -8.90 -0.19
C LEU A 144 -17.76 -9.76 0.92
N GLU A 145 -18.31 -10.96 1.14
CA GLU A 145 -17.77 -11.91 2.12
C GLU A 145 -16.33 -12.31 1.79
N HIS A 146 -16.02 -12.52 0.50
CA HIS A 146 -14.66 -12.81 0.05
C HIS A 146 -13.74 -11.59 0.08
N ARG A 147 -14.27 -10.38 -0.15
CA ARG A 147 -13.47 -9.15 -0.18
C ARG A 147 -13.08 -8.67 1.22
N LYS A 148 -13.97 -8.80 2.19
CA LYS A 148 -13.78 -8.24 3.55
C LYS A 148 -12.50 -8.72 4.24
N PRO A 149 -12.15 -10.03 4.24
CA PRO A 149 -10.88 -10.50 4.79
C PRO A 149 -9.66 -9.82 4.14
N ILE A 150 -9.68 -9.63 2.82
CA ILE A 150 -8.59 -8.99 2.08
C ILE A 150 -8.51 -7.49 2.38
N ASP A 151 -9.66 -6.81 2.52
CA ASP A 151 -9.73 -5.42 2.97
C ASP A 151 -9.11 -5.29 4.38
N ASP A 152 -9.50 -6.14 5.32
CA ASP A 152 -9.02 -6.14 6.71
C ASP A 152 -7.51 -6.40 6.78
N GLU A 153 -7.00 -7.36 6.01
CA GLU A 153 -5.56 -7.63 5.90
C GLU A 153 -4.78 -6.46 5.28
N SER A 154 -5.27 -5.84 4.21
CA SER A 154 -4.62 -4.68 3.57
C SER A 154 -4.53 -3.47 4.52
N ILE A 155 -5.58 -3.24 5.32
CA ILE A 155 -5.58 -2.19 6.36
C ILE A 155 -4.59 -2.51 7.46
N LYS A 156 -4.62 -3.73 8.00
CA LYS A 156 -3.65 -4.19 9.02
C LYS A 156 -2.22 -4.07 8.51
N PHE A 157 -1.97 -4.48 7.27
CA PHE A 157 -0.68 -4.35 6.60
C PHE A 157 -0.21 -2.89 6.59
N HIS A 158 -1.06 -1.96 6.13
CA HIS A 158 -0.70 -0.55 6.05
C HIS A 158 -0.27 0.02 7.41
N HIS A 159 -1.06 -0.23 8.46
CA HIS A 159 -0.75 0.24 9.81
C HIS A 159 0.50 -0.41 10.40
N ASN A 160 0.72 -1.70 10.14
CA ASN A 160 1.86 -2.42 10.70
C ASN A 160 3.15 -2.18 9.93
N SER A 161 3.11 -1.91 8.63
CA SER A 161 4.30 -1.77 7.77
C SER A 161 5.30 -0.72 8.27
N GLN A 162 4.83 0.32 8.97
CA GLN A 162 5.68 1.37 9.53
C GLN A 162 6.67 0.84 10.58
N VAL A 163 6.37 -0.28 11.24
CA VAL A 163 7.24 -0.83 12.29
C VAL A 163 8.60 -1.27 11.77
N ILE A 164 8.72 -1.53 10.46
CA ILE A 164 10.00 -1.83 9.79
C ILE A 164 11.01 -0.71 10.02
N PHE A 165 10.57 0.56 10.05
CA PHE A 165 11.46 1.73 10.08
C PHE A 165 11.92 2.12 11.48
N PHE A 166 11.34 1.56 12.56
CA PHE A 166 11.69 1.97 13.93
C PHE A 166 13.06 1.43 14.34
N GLN A 167 14.00 2.33 14.62
CA GLN A 167 15.30 1.95 15.17
C GLN A 167 15.17 1.37 16.58
N PRO A 168 16.07 0.46 17.02
CA PRO A 168 15.94 -0.27 18.29
C PRO A 168 15.64 0.61 19.51
N GLU A 169 16.25 1.79 19.61
CA GLU A 169 16.03 2.78 20.68
C GLU A 169 14.57 3.24 20.78
N ASN A 170 13.83 3.21 19.68
CA ASN A 170 12.46 3.71 19.56
C ASN A 170 11.41 2.57 19.52
N VAL A 171 11.83 1.32 19.77
CA VAL A 171 10.96 0.14 19.75
C VAL A 171 10.51 -0.18 21.17
N THR A 172 9.25 0.14 21.49
CA THR A 172 8.59 -0.31 22.71
C THR A 172 8.32 -1.83 22.67
N PRO A 173 8.10 -2.53 23.80
CA PRO A 173 7.77 -3.95 23.82
C PRO A 173 6.61 -4.32 22.88
N LYS A 174 5.55 -3.51 22.90
CA LYS A 174 4.39 -3.63 22.00
C LYS A 174 4.76 -3.50 20.51
N ARG A 175 5.71 -2.63 20.17
CA ARG A 175 6.22 -2.50 18.78
C ARG A 175 7.09 -3.68 18.39
N LYS A 176 7.86 -4.24 19.33
CA LYS A 176 8.69 -5.44 19.11
C LYS A 176 7.81 -6.65 18.77
N GLU A 177 6.78 -6.91 19.55
CA GLU A 177 5.81 -7.98 19.27
C GLU A 177 5.14 -7.80 17.91
N ARG A 178 4.69 -6.57 17.59
CA ARG A 178 4.10 -6.25 16.29
C ARG A 178 5.06 -6.49 15.13
N LEU A 179 6.32 -6.08 15.27
CA LEU A 179 7.36 -6.31 14.26
C LEU A 179 7.61 -7.80 14.06
N THR A 180 7.73 -8.58 15.14
CA THR A 180 7.91 -10.02 15.08
C THR A 180 6.73 -10.67 14.35
N SER A 181 5.50 -10.42 14.79
CA SER A 181 4.31 -10.98 14.13
C SER A 181 4.20 -10.57 12.66
N PHE A 182 4.50 -9.32 12.35
CA PHE A 182 4.48 -8.81 10.97
C PHE A 182 5.51 -9.51 10.07
N LEU A 183 6.74 -9.68 10.54
CA LEU A 183 7.80 -10.36 9.78
C LEU A 183 7.66 -11.89 9.76
N THR A 184 6.95 -12.47 10.71
CA THR A 184 6.55 -13.89 10.65
C THR A 184 5.51 -14.11 9.57
N PHE A 185 4.53 -13.19 9.44
CA PHE A 185 3.47 -13.29 8.43
C PHE A 185 3.93 -12.84 7.03
N HIS A 186 4.94 -11.96 6.96
CA HIS A 186 5.53 -11.45 5.72
C HIS A 186 7.07 -11.61 5.72
N PRO A 187 7.60 -12.85 5.66
CA PRO A 187 9.03 -13.12 5.77
C PRO A 187 9.89 -12.42 4.71
N GLU A 188 9.35 -12.23 3.50
CA GLU A 188 10.02 -11.52 2.40
C GLU A 188 10.34 -10.05 2.72
N LEU A 189 9.68 -9.46 3.73
CA LEU A 189 9.92 -8.07 4.13
C LEU A 189 11.04 -7.93 5.17
N LYS A 190 11.62 -9.05 5.66
CA LYS A 190 12.76 -9.03 6.59
C LYS A 190 13.97 -8.29 6.02
N THR A 191 14.21 -8.43 4.73
CA THR A 191 15.30 -7.72 4.04
C THR A 191 15.20 -6.19 4.21
N TYR A 192 13.99 -5.63 4.18
CA TYR A 192 13.81 -4.19 4.40
C TYR A 192 14.12 -3.80 5.84
N ARG A 193 13.78 -4.66 6.80
CA ARG A 193 14.15 -4.45 8.20
C ARG A 193 15.65 -4.44 8.37
N GLU A 194 16.35 -5.42 7.82
CA GLU A 194 17.81 -5.53 7.86
C GLU A 194 18.47 -4.29 7.25
N MET A 195 18.03 -3.86 6.08
CA MET A 195 18.52 -2.62 5.44
C MET A 195 18.33 -1.38 6.32
N THR A 196 17.16 -1.22 6.95
CA THR A 196 16.91 -0.07 7.83
C THR A 196 17.75 -0.10 9.10
N LEU A 197 18.10 -1.29 9.60
CA LEU A 197 18.95 -1.45 10.77
C LEU A 197 20.41 -1.15 10.44
N LEU A 198 20.90 -1.71 9.32
CA LEU A 198 22.25 -1.54 8.80
C LEU A 198 22.57 -0.06 8.58
N VAL A 199 21.77 0.66 7.79
CA VAL A 199 22.01 2.11 7.59
C VAL A 199 21.71 2.91 8.85
N GLY A 200 20.81 2.41 9.70
CA GLY A 200 20.48 3.02 10.98
C GLY A 200 21.64 3.03 11.97
N GLU A 201 22.60 2.12 11.83
CA GLU A 201 23.81 2.09 12.68
C GLU A 201 24.60 3.39 12.64
N ILE A 202 24.64 4.09 11.51
CA ILE A 202 25.33 5.39 11.37
C ILE A 202 24.84 6.41 12.40
N SER A 203 23.58 6.31 12.82
CA SER A 203 22.97 7.21 13.81
C SER A 203 23.05 6.69 15.26
N ARG A 204 23.41 5.42 15.45
CA ARG A 204 23.36 4.69 16.72
C ARG A 204 24.72 4.37 17.30
N LEU A 205 25.64 3.89 16.46
CA LEU A 205 26.96 3.46 16.86
C LEU A 205 27.87 4.65 17.18
N SER A 206 28.95 4.37 17.89
CA SER A 206 30.03 5.33 18.10
C SER A 206 30.76 5.62 16.78
N LEU A 207 31.45 6.76 16.69
CA LEU A 207 32.19 7.12 15.48
C LEU A 207 33.28 6.10 15.11
N ASP A 208 33.80 5.36 16.09
CA ASP A 208 34.83 4.34 15.88
C ASP A 208 34.29 3.06 15.22
N GLU A 209 33.00 2.83 15.33
CA GLU A 209 32.33 1.66 14.75
C GLU A 209 31.74 1.94 13.36
N ILE A 210 31.73 3.21 12.91
CA ILE A 210 31.32 3.59 11.56
C ILE A 210 32.52 3.45 10.62
N ASN A 211 32.55 2.38 9.83
CA ASN A 211 33.69 2.03 8.96
C ASN A 211 33.28 1.82 7.47
N GLY A 212 32.06 2.19 7.11
CA GLY A 212 31.54 2.17 5.74
C GLY A 212 30.76 0.91 5.37
N HIS A 213 30.86 -0.18 6.14
CA HIS A 213 30.07 -1.40 5.85
C HIS A 213 28.55 -1.14 5.87
N GLN A 214 28.10 -0.19 6.71
CA GLN A 214 26.71 0.27 6.74
C GLN A 214 26.17 0.71 5.37
N ILE A 215 27.07 1.11 4.46
CA ILE A 215 26.79 1.55 3.10
C ILE A 215 27.19 0.50 2.08
N ARG A 216 28.40 -0.07 2.17
CA ARG A 216 28.93 -1.06 1.21
C ARG A 216 28.06 -2.30 1.11
N ASP A 217 27.52 -2.75 2.23
CA ASP A 217 26.78 -4.02 2.32
C ASP A 217 25.35 -3.90 1.78
N LEU A 218 24.90 -2.69 1.39
CA LEU A 218 23.62 -2.51 0.71
C LEU A 218 23.65 -3.13 -0.69
N ALA A 219 22.92 -4.23 -0.90
CA ALA A 219 22.84 -4.86 -2.20
C ALA A 219 21.64 -4.33 -3.03
N GLU A 220 21.88 -4.00 -4.30
CA GLU A 220 20.79 -3.88 -5.27
C GLU A 220 20.21 -5.27 -5.60
N SER A 221 18.95 -5.31 -6.04
CA SER A 221 18.30 -6.54 -6.46
C SER A 221 17.34 -6.29 -7.63
N SER A 222 17.22 -7.27 -8.52
CA SER A 222 16.23 -7.24 -9.61
C SER A 222 14.78 -7.26 -9.10
N ILE A 223 14.57 -7.70 -7.86
CA ILE A 223 13.25 -7.78 -7.22
C ILE A 223 12.79 -6.39 -6.73
N TYR A 224 13.75 -5.55 -6.32
CA TYR A 224 13.47 -4.23 -5.77
C TYR A 224 12.93 -3.26 -6.80
N SER A 225 12.19 -2.24 -6.36
CA SER A 225 11.78 -1.18 -7.28
C SER A 225 12.98 -0.40 -7.80
N LYS A 226 12.80 0.21 -8.98
CA LYS A 226 13.76 1.17 -9.54
C LYS A 226 14.12 2.27 -8.53
N LYS A 227 13.16 2.68 -7.68
CA LYS A 227 13.36 3.71 -6.67
C LYS A 227 14.27 3.24 -5.53
N LEU A 228 14.09 2.01 -5.05
CA LEU A 228 14.96 1.45 -4.01
C LEU A 228 16.38 1.21 -4.54
N ASN A 229 16.52 0.62 -5.73
CA ASN A 229 17.84 0.44 -6.36
C ASN A 229 18.53 1.79 -6.62
N ALA A 230 17.80 2.81 -7.09
CA ALA A 230 18.35 4.15 -7.24
C ALA A 230 18.81 4.74 -5.89
N ALA A 231 18.01 4.58 -4.83
CA ALA A 231 18.39 5.04 -3.49
C ALA A 231 19.68 4.35 -3.00
N ILE A 232 19.80 3.04 -3.19
CA ILE A 232 21.01 2.27 -2.84
C ILE A 232 22.23 2.80 -3.61
N ARG A 233 22.12 2.96 -4.94
CA ARG A 233 23.21 3.52 -5.76
C ARG A 233 23.62 4.91 -5.32
N THR A 234 22.66 5.79 -5.05
CA THR A 234 22.95 7.14 -4.57
C THR A 234 23.67 7.10 -3.23
N ILE A 235 23.21 6.29 -2.29
CA ILE A 235 23.83 6.17 -0.96
C ILE A 235 25.27 5.65 -1.11
N LYS A 236 25.50 4.63 -1.93
CA LYS A 236 26.84 4.10 -2.22
C LYS A 236 27.77 5.12 -2.88
N ARG A 237 27.26 5.91 -3.82
CA ARG A 237 28.04 6.97 -4.48
C ARG A 237 28.56 8.03 -3.49
N HIS A 238 27.85 8.23 -2.38
CA HIS A 238 28.22 9.20 -1.35
C HIS A 238 28.90 8.55 -0.13
N GLU A 239 29.41 7.31 -0.24
CA GLU A 239 30.12 6.63 0.84
C GLU A 239 31.30 7.46 1.35
N ASP A 240 32.17 7.93 0.46
CA ASP A 240 33.35 8.73 0.82
C ASP A 240 32.97 10.05 1.49
N ASP A 241 31.84 10.65 1.10
CA ASP A 241 31.34 11.86 1.76
C ASP A 241 30.90 11.54 3.20
N ILE A 242 30.18 10.42 3.39
CA ILE A 242 29.73 9.97 4.71
C ILE A 242 30.91 9.64 5.62
N LEU A 243 31.95 8.97 5.10
CA LEU A 243 33.14 8.63 5.88
C LEU A 243 33.98 9.86 6.23
N ARG A 244 34.09 10.84 5.33
CA ARG A 244 34.74 12.13 5.64
C ARG A 244 34.04 12.87 6.77
N PHE A 245 32.70 12.81 6.85
CA PHE A 245 31.98 13.35 8.00
C PHE A 245 32.38 12.64 9.31
N VAL A 246 32.55 11.31 9.30
CA VAL A 246 32.98 10.55 10.49
C VAL A 246 34.37 11.00 10.94
N GLU A 247 35.33 11.11 10.04
CA GLU A 247 36.69 11.58 10.35
C GLU A 247 36.69 13.00 10.94
N PHE A 248 35.92 13.90 10.33
CA PHE A 248 35.77 15.27 10.82
C PHE A 248 35.25 15.30 12.27
N PHE A 249 34.25 14.49 12.62
CA PHE A 249 33.73 14.45 13.99
C PHE A 249 34.67 13.78 14.99
N LYS A 250 35.53 12.85 14.55
CA LYS A 250 36.58 12.31 15.43
C LYS A 250 37.60 13.38 15.81
N GLN A 251 37.92 14.28 14.89
CA GLN A 251 38.84 15.39 15.11
C GLN A 251 38.22 16.54 15.92
N ASN A 252 36.89 16.60 16.02
CA ASN A 252 36.14 17.68 16.68
C ASN A 252 35.11 17.08 17.67
N PRO A 253 35.56 16.39 18.75
CA PRO A 253 34.69 15.67 19.68
C PRO A 253 33.75 16.58 20.49
N GLU A 254 34.08 17.86 20.62
CA GLU A 254 33.28 18.89 21.28
C GLU A 254 31.98 19.22 20.54
N LEU A 255 31.82 18.77 19.29
CA LEU A 255 30.61 18.98 18.49
C LEU A 255 29.45 18.09 18.98
N SER A 256 28.34 18.76 19.33
CA SER A 256 27.12 18.08 19.77
C SER A 256 26.52 17.22 18.67
N LYS A 257 25.78 16.16 19.05
CA LYS A 257 25.15 15.23 18.09
C LYS A 257 24.23 15.91 17.07
N ALA A 258 23.56 17.02 17.43
CA ALA A 258 22.71 17.78 16.53
C ALA A 258 23.49 18.52 15.43
N GLN A 259 24.71 18.99 15.76
CA GLN A 259 25.64 19.59 14.81
C GLN A 259 26.29 18.55 13.89
N ARG A 260 26.05 17.25 14.12
CA ARG A 260 26.50 16.14 13.25
C ARG A 260 25.62 15.91 12.02
N SER A 261 24.46 16.55 11.97
CA SER A 261 23.45 16.40 10.91
C SER A 261 23.17 17.67 10.11
N ASN A 262 23.84 18.78 10.42
CA ASN A 262 23.58 20.10 9.84
C ASN A 262 24.89 20.91 9.79
N MET A 263 25.11 21.68 8.72
CA MET A 263 26.16 22.72 8.59
C MET A 263 26.04 23.86 9.63
N GLU A 264 25.16 23.73 10.62
CA GLU A 264 24.93 24.69 11.70
C GLU A 264 26.19 25.04 12.47
N PHE A 265 27.19 24.16 12.52
CA PHE A 265 28.50 24.48 13.09
C PHE A 265 29.22 25.61 12.31
N HIS A 266 29.23 25.55 10.98
CA HIS A 266 29.75 26.65 10.15
C HIS A 266 28.93 27.94 10.34
N ASN A 267 27.62 27.79 10.51
CA ASN A 267 26.72 28.92 10.74
C ASN A 267 26.77 29.46 12.18
N LYS A 268 27.38 28.76 13.14
CA LYS A 268 27.43 29.21 14.54
C LYS A 268 28.33 30.43 14.69
N LYS A 269 29.51 30.42 14.07
CA LYS A 269 30.38 31.61 13.94
C LYS A 269 29.73 32.74 13.14
N PHE A 270 28.86 32.38 12.18
CA PHE A 270 28.10 33.36 11.41
C PHE A 270 26.97 33.98 12.23
N LYS A 271 26.32 33.22 13.11
CA LYS A 271 25.18 33.63 13.97
C LYS A 271 25.62 34.27 15.29
N GLU A 272 26.79 33.92 15.83
CA GLU A 272 27.34 34.47 17.08
C GLU A 272 27.31 36.01 17.13
N PRO A 273 27.74 36.75 16.10
CA PRO A 273 27.65 38.22 16.08
C PRO A 273 26.21 38.76 16.09
N PHE A 274 25.26 37.98 15.59
CA PHE A 274 23.84 38.35 15.56
C PHE A 274 23.16 38.02 16.89
N GLU A 275 23.51 36.91 17.55
CA GLU A 275 22.99 36.56 18.87
C GLU A 275 23.54 37.48 19.98
N SER A 276 24.80 37.90 19.89
CA SER A 276 25.38 38.88 20.82
C SER A 276 24.93 40.34 20.54
N GLY A 277 24.38 40.62 19.36
CA GLY A 277 24.04 41.99 18.92
C GLY A 277 22.55 42.29 18.76
N ASN A 278 21.66 41.29 18.72
CA ASN A 278 20.26 41.50 18.33
C ASN A 278 19.29 41.79 19.47
N ASN A 279 19.72 41.87 20.72
CA ASN A 279 18.76 42.16 21.79
C ASN A 279 18.24 43.62 21.78
N LEU A 280 18.87 44.60 21.11
CA LEU A 280 18.36 45.98 21.11
C LEU A 280 18.81 46.86 19.91
N LEU A 281 18.59 46.45 18.65
CA LEU A 281 18.84 47.38 17.53
C LEU A 281 17.66 47.44 16.53
N LYS A 282 17.08 48.64 16.41
CA LYS A 282 16.05 49.00 15.44
C LYS A 282 16.47 48.59 14.02
N LYS A 283 15.50 48.08 13.26
CA LYS A 283 15.57 47.60 11.86
C LYS A 283 16.42 48.48 10.92
N GLU A 284 16.46 49.79 11.16
CA GLU A 284 17.23 50.77 10.38
C GLU A 284 18.76 50.60 10.49
N ARG A 285 19.29 50.20 11.67
CA ARG A 285 20.74 49.96 11.84
C ARG A 285 21.21 48.64 11.24
N VAL A 286 20.31 47.65 11.14
CA VAL A 286 20.57 46.37 10.47
C VAL A 286 20.68 46.58 8.96
N LEU A 287 19.80 47.41 8.37
CA LEU A 287 19.86 47.80 6.96
C LEU A 287 21.13 48.62 6.64
N GLY A 288 21.51 49.56 7.52
CA GLY A 288 22.75 50.33 7.37
C GLY A 288 24.02 49.47 7.38
N ARG A 289 24.06 48.40 8.19
CA ARG A 289 25.19 47.46 8.25
C ARG A 289 25.24 46.47 7.08
N LEU A 290 24.08 45.98 6.63
CA LEU A 290 24.00 45.15 5.42
C LEU A 290 24.49 45.93 4.19
N ASN A 291 24.13 47.21 4.06
CA ASN A 291 24.63 48.05 2.98
C ASN A 291 26.13 48.35 3.06
N THR A 292 26.74 48.36 4.25
CA THR A 292 28.19 48.60 4.41
C THR A 292 29.03 47.33 4.31
N GLN A 293 28.48 46.14 4.59
CA GLN A 293 29.16 44.86 4.38
C GLN A 293 29.01 44.32 2.95
N LEU A 294 28.01 44.78 2.19
CA LEU A 294 27.84 44.47 0.77
C LEU A 294 28.66 45.37 -0.17
N SER A 295 29.47 46.29 0.37
CA SER A 295 30.42 47.11 -0.41
C SER A 295 31.59 46.32 -1.03
N GLY A 296 31.58 44.99 -0.94
CA GLY A 296 32.46 44.10 -1.69
C GLY A 296 31.71 43.39 -2.83
N LYS A 297 31.48 44.12 -3.93
CA LYS A 297 31.04 43.68 -5.28
C LYS A 297 30.20 42.39 -5.35
N VAL A 298 28.88 42.55 -5.25
CA VAL A 298 27.89 41.64 -5.87
C VAL A 298 27.67 42.09 -7.32
N GLU A 299 28.70 42.05 -8.16
CA GLU A 299 28.59 42.45 -9.57
C GLU A 299 28.52 41.27 -10.55
N TRP A 300 28.25 40.05 -10.08
CA TRP A 300 28.31 38.86 -10.97
C TRP A 300 27.04 38.02 -11.04
N PHE A 301 25.87 38.51 -10.59
CA PHE A 301 24.65 37.67 -10.67
C PHE A 301 23.36 38.31 -11.14
N LEU A 302 23.36 39.57 -11.60
CA LEU A 302 22.16 40.15 -12.22
C LEU A 302 22.55 41.04 -13.41
N ASP A 303 23.03 40.41 -14.49
CA ASP A 303 22.81 40.95 -15.83
C ASP A 303 21.51 40.35 -16.38
N ASN A 304 20.68 41.24 -16.93
CA ASN A 304 19.37 41.07 -17.58
C ASN A 304 18.14 41.11 -16.65
N GLU A 305 17.63 42.32 -16.40
CA GLU A 305 16.42 42.87 -17.07
C GLU A 305 16.29 44.38 -16.84
#